data_AF-A0A972ZN96-F1
#
_entry.id   AF-A0A972ZN96-F1
#
_cell.length_a   1.000
_cell.length_b   1.000
_cell.length_c   1.000
_cell.angle_alpha   90.00
_cell.angle_beta   90.00
_cell.angle_gamma   90.00
#
_symmetry.space_group_name_H-M   'P 1'
#
loop_
_entity.id
_entity.type
_entity.pdbx_description
1 polymer ?
#
loop_
_entity_poly.entity_id
_entity_poly.type
_entity_poly.pdbx_seq_one_letter_code
_entity_poly.pdbx_strand_id
1 'polypeptide(L)'
;MNQRQSQFVQAYLETGNATQAAKMAGYSEKTANEQGCRLLAKSNIADAIKEARSKLARNTETTLEGLVADCLHVQELALEGTPAMDRYGNPTGQIIRQLSAAKSAIELRAKLTGHLVERRENTTKSIHDMNEAELRAELAKEKDKQAKLVH
;
A
#
# COMPACT_ATOMS: atom_id res chain seq x y z
N MET A 1 -22.86 -5.41 8.90
CA MET A 1 -21.49 -5.45 9.46
C MET A 1 -21.60 -5.51 10.97
N ASN A 2 -20.78 -6.29 11.66
CA ASN A 2 -20.82 -6.37 13.14
C ASN A 2 -19.75 -5.48 13.80
N GLN A 3 -19.85 -5.28 15.12
CA GLN A 3 -18.96 -4.37 15.86
C GLN A 3 -17.47 -4.68 15.67
N ARG A 4 -17.10 -5.97 15.70
CA ARG A 4 -15.70 -6.40 15.53
C ARG A 4 -15.20 -6.21 14.10
N GLN A 5 -16.05 -6.37 13.09
CA GLN A 5 -15.72 -6.07 11.70
C GLN A 5 -15.53 -4.57 11.49
N SER A 6 -16.36 -3.73 12.11
CA SER A 6 -16.18 -2.28 12.06
C SER A 6 -14.88 -1.84 12.72
N GLN A 7 -14.54 -2.41 13.88
CA GLN A 7 -13.24 -2.18 14.54
C GLN A 7 -12.07 -2.66 13.67
N PHE A 8 -12.23 -3.80 12.99
CA PHE A 8 -11.23 -4.31 12.06
C PHE A 8 -10.98 -3.33 10.91
N VAL A 9 -12.03 -2.78 10.31
CA VAL A 9 -11.88 -1.79 9.23
C VAL A 9 -11.15 -0.56 9.71
N GLN A 10 -11.52 -0.01 10.87
CA GLN A 10 -10.82 1.15 11.42
C GLN A 10 -9.34 0.87 11.68
N ALA A 11 -9.02 -0.25 12.33
CA ALA A 11 -7.65 -0.64 12.62
C ALA A 11 -6.85 -0.97 11.35
N TYR A 12 -7.50 -1.47 10.30
CA TYR A 12 -6.85 -1.73 9.02
C TYR A 12 -6.53 -0.45 8.25
N LEU A 13 -7.35 0.59 8.38
CA LEU A 13 -7.06 1.91 7.81
C LEU A 13 -5.85 2.58 8.49
N GLU A 14 -5.68 2.38 9.79
CA GLU A 14 -4.51 2.88 10.53
C GLU A 14 -3.22 2.10 10.22
N THR A 15 -3.29 0.77 10.24
CA THR A 15 -2.07 -0.07 10.23
C THR A 15 -1.67 -0.55 8.84
N GLY A 16 -2.61 -0.64 7.90
CA GLY A 16 -2.42 -1.32 6.62
C GLY A 16 -2.13 -2.82 6.73
N ASN A 17 -2.14 -3.40 7.94
CA ASN A 17 -1.74 -4.78 8.22
C ASN A 17 -2.92 -5.58 8.76
N ALA A 18 -3.32 -6.62 8.01
CA ALA A 18 -4.49 -7.44 8.34
C ALA A 18 -4.39 -8.14 9.69
N THR A 19 -3.19 -8.64 10.03
CA THR A 19 -2.94 -9.35 11.28
C THR A 19 -2.99 -8.42 12.48
N GLN A 20 -2.36 -7.24 12.38
CA GLN A 20 -2.41 -6.23 13.44
C GLN A 20 -3.83 -5.69 13.62
N ALA A 21 -4.54 -5.39 12.52
CA ALA A 21 -5.92 -4.95 12.56
C ALA A 21 -6.85 -5.97 13.23
N ALA A 22 -6.66 -7.27 12.96
CA ALA A 22 -7.43 -8.33 13.61
C ALA A 22 -7.17 -8.38 15.13
N LYS A 23 -5.93 -8.21 15.59
CA LYS A 23 -5.62 -8.14 17.02
C LYS A 23 -6.30 -6.94 17.69
N MET A 24 -6.21 -5.75 17.08
CA MET A 24 -6.84 -4.53 17.57
C MET A 24 -8.37 -4.63 17.62
N ALA A 25 -8.98 -5.37 16.69
CA ALA A 25 -10.42 -5.64 16.65
C ALA A 25 -10.88 -6.77 17.59
N GLY A 26 -10.02 -7.22 18.51
CA GLY A 26 -10.31 -8.22 19.53
C GLY A 26 -10.37 -9.65 19.02
N TYR A 27 -9.75 -9.96 17.87
CA TYR A 27 -9.55 -11.35 17.43
C TYR A 27 -8.40 -12.02 18.17
N SER A 28 -8.53 -13.34 18.37
CA SER A 28 -7.52 -14.14 19.05
C SER A 28 -6.17 -13.96 18.38
N GLU A 29 -5.15 -13.62 19.17
CA GLU A 29 -3.80 -13.39 18.63
C GLU A 29 -3.25 -14.59 17.87
N LYS A 30 -3.59 -15.80 18.32
CA LYS A 30 -3.16 -17.06 17.69
C LYS A 30 -3.71 -17.23 16.28
N THR A 31 -4.89 -16.69 15.99
CA THR A 31 -5.56 -16.83 14.69
C THR A 31 -5.71 -15.49 13.95
N ALA A 32 -5.14 -14.41 14.47
CA ALA A 32 -5.29 -13.06 13.91
C ALA A 32 -4.85 -12.96 12.44
N ASN A 33 -3.81 -13.71 12.05
CA ASN A 33 -3.35 -13.75 10.66
C ASN A 33 -4.42 -14.35 9.72
N GLU A 34 -4.91 -15.55 10.05
CA GLU A 34 -5.96 -16.23 9.28
C GLU A 34 -7.26 -15.42 9.26
N GLN A 35 -7.65 -14.87 10.41
CA GLN A 35 -8.85 -14.04 10.53
C GLN A 35 -8.70 -12.74 9.73
N GLY A 36 -7.55 -12.07 9.78
CA GLY A 36 -7.27 -10.88 9.00
C GLY A 36 -7.42 -11.12 7.50
N CYS A 37 -6.77 -12.18 6.99
CA CYS A 37 -6.90 -12.59 5.59
C CYS A 37 -8.36 -12.91 5.21
N ARG A 38 -9.07 -13.67 6.06
CA ARG A 38 -10.49 -13.99 5.83
C ARG A 38 -11.39 -12.75 5.86
N LEU A 39 -11.11 -11.77 6.72
CA LEU A 39 -11.87 -10.53 6.81
C LEU A 39 -11.68 -9.68 5.55
N LEU A 40 -10.45 -9.53 5.07
CA LEU A 40 -10.19 -8.82 3.80
C LEU A 40 -10.81 -9.49 2.58
N ALA A 41 -10.99 -10.81 2.60
CA ALA A 41 -11.64 -11.53 1.52
C ALA A 41 -13.17 -11.32 1.44
N LYS A 42 -13.80 -10.76 2.48
CA LYS A 42 -15.25 -10.51 2.48
C LYS A 42 -15.57 -9.21 1.76
N SER A 43 -16.44 -9.27 0.75
CA SER A 43 -16.86 -8.11 -0.06
C SER A 43 -17.34 -6.95 0.80
N ASN A 44 -18.23 -7.20 1.76
CA ASN A 44 -18.77 -6.17 2.63
C ASN A 44 -17.70 -5.44 3.50
N ILE A 45 -16.58 -6.09 3.79
CA ILE A 45 -15.46 -5.48 4.53
C ILE A 45 -14.55 -4.72 3.57
N ALA A 46 -14.26 -5.30 2.40
CA ALA A 46 -13.50 -4.63 1.34
C ALA A 46 -14.19 -3.34 0.87
N ASP A 47 -15.50 -3.38 0.68
CA ASP A 47 -16.32 -2.22 0.31
C ASP A 47 -16.30 -1.16 1.39
N ALA A 48 -16.43 -1.54 2.66
CA ALA A 48 -16.35 -0.62 3.79
C ALA A 48 -14.96 0.05 3.89
N ILE A 49 -13.87 -0.69 3.64
CA ILE A 49 -12.51 -0.12 3.59
C ILE A 49 -12.39 0.87 2.41
N LYS A 50 -12.92 0.51 1.23
CA LYS A 50 -12.89 1.37 0.04
C LYS A 50 -13.67 2.67 0.27
N GLU A 51 -14.87 2.57 0.84
CA GLU A 51 -15.70 3.72 1.19
C GLU A 51 -15.01 4.61 2.22
N ALA A 52 -14.46 4.03 3.29
CA ALA A 52 -13.76 4.78 4.31
C ALA A 52 -12.50 5.48 3.79
N ARG A 53 -11.72 4.84 2.90
CA ARG A 53 -10.59 5.46 2.20
C ARG A 53 -11.04 6.62 1.31
N SER A 54 -12.12 6.43 0.55
CA SER A 54 -12.69 7.48 -0.29
C SER A 54 -13.16 8.68 0.54
N LYS A 55 -13.82 8.41 1.68
CA LYS A 55 -14.25 9.44 2.62
C LYS A 55 -13.05 10.18 3.23
N LEU A 56 -12.00 9.45 3.63
CA LEU A 56 -10.79 10.06 4.16
C LEU A 56 -10.13 10.97 3.12
N ALA A 57 -9.94 10.48 1.89
CA ALA A 57 -9.37 11.26 0.79
C ALA A 57 -10.18 12.52 0.48
N ARG A 58 -11.53 12.44 0.52
CA ARG A 58 -12.40 13.62 0.38
C ARG A 58 -12.25 14.60 1.52
N ASN A 59 -12.20 14.11 2.76
CA ASN A 59 -12.07 14.95 3.95
C ASN A 59 -10.71 15.65 4.03
N THR A 60 -9.65 15.04 3.49
CA THR A 60 -8.30 15.61 3.44
C THR A 60 -8.01 16.31 2.11
N GLU A 61 -9.02 16.47 1.24
CA GLU A 61 -8.90 17.04 -0.11
C GLU A 61 -7.74 16.44 -0.92
N THR A 62 -7.36 15.19 -0.60
CA THR A 62 -6.18 14.55 -1.18
C THR A 62 -6.54 13.96 -2.53
N THR A 63 -6.01 14.55 -3.58
CA THR A 63 -6.15 14.09 -4.97
C THR A 63 -4.89 13.40 -5.46
N LEU A 64 -5.02 12.59 -6.52
CA LEU A 64 -3.84 11.99 -7.16
C LEU A 64 -2.92 13.08 -7.71
N GLU A 65 -3.51 14.12 -8.31
CA GLU A 65 -2.81 15.29 -8.81
C GLU A 65 -2.03 16.01 -7.71
N GLY A 66 -2.64 16.21 -6.53
CA GLY A 66 -2.00 16.81 -5.37
C GLY A 66 -0.81 15.99 -4.88
N LEU A 67 -0.96 14.68 -4.73
CA LEU A 67 0.13 13.79 -4.31
C LEU A 67 1.30 13.77 -5.31
N VAL A 68 1.00 13.83 -6.61
CA VAL A 68 2.01 13.95 -7.68
C VAL A 68 2.74 15.29 -7.60
N ALA A 69 2.02 16.38 -7.35
CA ALA A 69 2.58 17.72 -7.15
C ALA A 69 3.47 17.79 -5.90
N ASP A 70 3.05 17.19 -4.79
CA ASP A 70 3.84 17.12 -3.56
C ASP A 70 5.16 16.35 -3.79
N CYS A 71 5.10 15.24 -4.53
CA CYS A 71 6.31 14.49 -4.91
C CYS A 71 7.27 15.32 -5.79
N LEU A 72 6.74 16.13 -6.71
CA LEU A 72 7.54 17.07 -7.51
C LEU A 72 8.21 18.12 -6.62
N HIS A 73 7.46 18.73 -5.72
CA HIS A 73 7.97 19.77 -4.82
C HIS A 73 9.08 19.24 -3.90
N VAL A 74 8.90 18.06 -3.31
CA VAL A 74 9.94 17.42 -2.49
C VAL A 74 11.19 17.10 -3.32
N GLN A 75 11.02 16.64 -4.57
CA GLN A 75 12.14 16.39 -5.47
C GLN A 75 12.92 17.68 -5.74
N GLU A 76 12.24 18.80 -6.01
CA GLU A 76 12.86 20.10 -6.26
C GLU A 76 13.67 20.57 -5.05
N LEU A 77 13.08 20.61 -3.85
CA LEU A 77 13.77 21.01 -2.63
C LEU A 77 14.99 20.14 -2.32
N ALA A 78 14.87 18.83 -2.54
CA ALA A 78 15.98 17.89 -2.34
C ALA A 78 17.15 18.12 -3.31
N LEU A 79 16.86 18.63 -4.52
CA LEU A 79 17.85 18.93 -5.56
C LEU A 79 18.41 20.35 -5.50
N GLU A 80 17.65 21.33 -5.00
CA GLU A 80 18.16 22.66 -4.66
C GLU A 80 19.31 22.53 -3.66
N GLY A 81 19.09 21.73 -2.61
CA GLY A 81 20.09 21.43 -1.60
C GLY A 81 20.37 22.60 -0.66
N THR A 82 21.27 22.38 0.30
CA THR A 82 21.65 23.39 1.30
C THR A 82 23.16 23.63 1.27
N PRO A 83 23.63 24.83 1.65
CA PRO A 83 25.07 25.08 1.74
C PRO A 83 25.75 24.14 2.74
N ALA A 84 26.84 23.51 2.32
CA ALA A 84 27.73 22.83 3.23
C ALA A 84 28.41 23.87 4.13
N MET A 85 28.24 23.72 5.44
CA MET A 85 28.89 24.57 6.44
C MET A 85 30.23 23.95 6.85
N ASP A 86 31.22 24.80 7.10
CA ASP A 86 32.47 24.38 7.73
C ASP A 86 32.27 24.12 9.24
N ARG A 87 33.36 23.76 9.94
CA ARG A 87 33.35 23.49 11.39
C ARG A 87 33.01 24.73 12.25
N TYR A 88 33.00 25.91 11.66
CA TYR A 88 32.73 27.19 12.30
C TYR A 88 31.37 27.78 11.90
N GLY A 89 30.60 27.07 11.06
CA GLY A 89 29.26 27.49 10.60
C GLY A 89 29.27 28.40 9.38
N ASN A 90 30.40 28.58 8.69
CA ASN A 90 30.48 29.41 7.49
C ASN A 90 30.19 28.58 6.23
N PRO A 91 29.46 29.13 5.24
CA PRO A 91 29.23 28.46 3.96
C PRO A 91 30.56 28.20 3.22
N THR A 92 30.79 26.96 2.81
CA THR A 92 31.99 26.54 2.06
C THR A 92 31.90 26.80 0.56
N GLY A 93 30.73 27.25 0.08
CA GLY A 93 30.41 27.36 -1.35
C GLY A 93 30.00 26.03 -2.01
N GLN A 94 30.11 24.91 -1.31
CA GLN A 94 29.57 23.62 -1.76
C GLN A 94 28.09 23.50 -1.39
N ILE A 95 27.30 22.86 -2.25
CA ILE A 95 25.87 22.59 -2.03
C ILE A 95 25.68 21.09 -1.79
N ILE A 96 25.07 20.75 -0.65
CA ILE A 96 24.69 19.39 -0.28
C ILE A 96 23.28 19.13 -0.77
N ARG A 97 23.09 18.08 -1.57
CA ARG A 97 21.79 17.66 -2.10
C ARG A 97 21.35 16.34 -1.48
N GLN A 98 20.05 16.18 -1.28
CA GLN A 98 19.45 14.96 -0.73
C GLN A 98 18.98 14.05 -1.86
N LEU A 99 19.94 13.48 -2.62
CA LEU A 99 19.65 12.67 -3.80
C LEU A 99 18.82 11.41 -3.49
N SER A 100 18.96 10.85 -2.28
CA SER A 100 18.15 9.72 -1.80
C SER A 100 16.67 10.10 -1.67
N ALA A 101 16.38 11.27 -1.08
CA ALA A 101 15.02 11.78 -0.96
C ALA A 101 14.42 12.09 -2.35
N ALA A 102 15.20 12.71 -3.24
CA ALA A 102 14.78 12.96 -4.62
C ALA A 102 14.45 11.65 -5.37
N LYS A 103 15.28 10.61 -5.22
CA LYS A 103 15.02 9.27 -5.78
C LYS A 103 13.70 8.68 -5.27
N SER A 104 13.48 8.72 -3.96
CA SER A 104 12.24 8.21 -3.35
C SER A 104 11.00 8.95 -3.85
N ALA A 105 11.07 10.27 -4.01
CA ALA A 105 9.97 11.07 -4.57
C ALA A 105 9.66 10.70 -6.02
N ILE A 106 10.69 10.49 -6.85
CA ILE A 106 10.53 10.04 -8.25
C ILE A 106 9.89 8.65 -8.31
N GLU A 107 10.35 7.71 -7.48
CA GLU A 107 9.78 6.35 -7.40
C GLU A 107 8.31 6.37 -7.00
N LEU A 108 7.95 7.17 -5.98
CA LEU A 108 6.56 7.32 -5.56
C LEU A 108 5.69 7.92 -6.67
N ARG A 109 6.17 8.97 -7.35
CA ARG A 109 5.47 9.55 -8.50
C ARG A 109 5.27 8.53 -9.62
N ALA A 110 6.29 7.71 -9.92
CA ALA A 110 6.20 6.66 -10.93
C ALA A 110 5.18 5.58 -10.56
N LYS A 111 5.07 5.23 -9.27
CA LYS A 111 4.03 4.31 -8.77
C LYS A 111 2.62 4.92 -8.88
N LEU A 112 2.47 6.19 -8.47
CA LEU A 112 1.19 6.90 -8.50
C LEU A 112 0.63 7.09 -9.92
N THR A 113 1.52 7.33 -10.88
CA THR A 113 1.17 7.51 -12.31
C THR A 113 1.06 6.20 -13.09
N GLY A 114 1.39 5.07 -12.46
CA GLY A 114 1.33 3.74 -13.09
C GLY A 114 2.51 3.42 -14.02
N HIS A 115 3.55 4.26 -14.07
CA HIS A 115 4.78 3.98 -14.82
C HIS A 115 5.64 2.88 -14.16
N LEU A 116 5.48 2.68 -12.85
CA LEU A 116 6.13 1.61 -12.10
C LEU A 116 5.08 0.68 -11.48
N VAL A 117 5.05 -0.57 -11.93
CA VAL A 117 4.17 -1.62 -11.39
C VAL A 117 5.01 -2.62 -10.60
N GLU A 118 4.72 -2.78 -9.31
CA GLU A 118 5.37 -3.81 -8.49
C GLU A 118 4.87 -5.20 -8.89
N ARG A 119 5.77 -6.02 -9.44
CA ARG A 119 5.47 -7.41 -9.78
C ARG A 119 5.46 -8.24 -8.49
N ARG A 120 4.35 -8.90 -8.18
CA ARG A 120 4.30 -9.95 -7.15
C ARG A 120 4.52 -11.30 -7.82
N GLU A 121 5.50 -12.07 -7.37
CA GLU A 121 5.64 -13.47 -7.76
C GLU A 121 4.48 -14.28 -7.16
N ASN A 122 3.74 -14.99 -8.02
CA ASN A 122 2.77 -15.99 -7.57
C ASN A 122 3.55 -17.25 -7.19
N THR A 123 3.68 -17.53 -5.90
CA THR A 123 4.28 -18.76 -5.34
C THR A 123 3.36 -19.98 -5.43
N THR A 124 2.49 -20.04 -6.44
CA THR A 124 1.70 -21.23 -6.74
C THR A 124 2.63 -22.33 -7.25
N LYS A 125 2.43 -23.57 -6.77
CA LYS A 125 3.15 -24.75 -7.24
C LYS A 125 3.11 -24.83 -8.77
N SER A 126 4.17 -25.36 -9.38
CA SER A 126 4.22 -25.62 -10.82
C SER A 126 3.02 -26.49 -11.23
N ILE A 127 2.35 -26.12 -12.31
CA ILE A 127 1.18 -26.85 -12.84
C ILE A 127 1.54 -28.33 -13.09
N HIS A 128 2.80 -28.60 -13.45
CA HIS A 128 3.29 -29.96 -13.71
C HIS A 128 3.37 -30.84 -12.46
N ASP A 129 3.42 -30.24 -11.27
CA ASP A 129 3.50 -30.96 -9.99
C ASP A 129 2.13 -31.09 -9.30
N MET A 130 1.07 -30.57 -9.93
CA MET A 130 -0.28 -30.51 -9.36
C MET A 130 -1.12 -31.67 -9.86
N ASN A 131 -1.85 -32.31 -8.95
CA ASN A 131 -2.88 -33.28 -9.36
C ASN A 131 -4.11 -32.56 -9.94
N GLU A 132 -5.01 -33.31 -10.58
CA GLU A 132 -6.17 -32.72 -11.27
C GLU A 132 -7.10 -31.93 -10.34
N ALA A 133 -7.24 -32.35 -9.08
CA ALA A 133 -8.04 -31.64 -8.09
C ALA A 133 -7.41 -30.29 -7.70
N GLU A 134 -6.08 -30.28 -7.52
CA GLU A 134 -5.31 -29.07 -7.25
C GLU A 134 -5.34 -28.10 -8.43
N LEU A 135 -5.20 -28.60 -9.66
CA LEU A 135 -5.29 -27.81 -10.89
C LEU A 135 -6.66 -27.12 -11.02
N ARG A 136 -7.75 -27.86 -10.79
CA ARG A 136 -9.11 -27.31 -10.83
C ARG A 136 -9.33 -26.26 -9.74
N ALA A 137 -8.80 -26.48 -8.55
CA ALA A 137 -8.89 -25.52 -7.44
C ALA A 137 -8.14 -24.22 -7.75
N GLU A 138 -6.95 -24.30 -8.36
CA GLU A 138 -6.17 -23.13 -8.72
C GLU A 138 -6.75 -22.37 -9.91
N LEU A 139 -7.28 -23.08 -10.90
CA LEU A 139 -7.95 -22.50 -12.06
C LEU A 139 -9.27 -21.78 -11.66
N ALA A 140 -9.95 -22.28 -10.63
CA ALA A 140 -11.09 -21.59 -10.03
C ALA A 140 -10.68 -20.29 -9.31
N LYS A 141 -9.59 -20.30 -8.54
CA LYS A 141 -9.05 -19.10 -7.89
C LYS A 141 -8.63 -18.04 -8.90
N GLU A 142 -8.01 -18.44 -10.00
CA GLU A 142 -7.50 -17.49 -11.00
C GLU A 142 -8.62 -16.90 -11.86
N LYS A 143 -9.65 -17.69 -12.19
CA LYS A 143 -10.88 -17.16 -12.81
C LYS A 143 -11.60 -16.15 -11.92
N ASP A 144 -11.64 -16.41 -10.61
CA ASP A 144 -12.27 -15.50 -9.66
C ASP A 144 -11.45 -14.20 -9.46
N LYS A 145 -10.12 -14.28 -9.55
CA LYS A 145 -9.25 -13.08 -9.61
C LYS A 145 -9.45 -12.28 -10.90
N GLN A 146 -9.49 -12.96 -12.06
CA GLN A 146 -9.67 -12.29 -13.35
C GLN A 146 -11.03 -11.61 -13.46
N ALA A 147 -12.09 -12.22 -12.93
CA ALA A 147 -13.41 -11.60 -12.85
C ALA A 147 -13.42 -10.31 -12.00
N LYS A 148 -12.56 -10.21 -10.98
CA LYS A 148 -12.41 -9.03 -10.11
C LYS A 148 -11.53 -7.92 -10.71
N LEU A 149 -10.85 -8.18 -11.82
CA LEU A 149 -9.98 -7.23 -12.52
C LEU A 149 -10.68 -6.52 -13.69
N VAL A 150 -11.85 -6.99 -14.12
CA VAL A 150 -12.61 -6.46 -15.28
C VAL A 150 -13.80 -5.57 -14.86
N HIS A 151 -13.88 -5.21 -13.57
CA HIS A 151 -14.84 -4.25 -13.01
C HIS A 151 -14.12 -3.23 -12.12
#